data_AF-A0A1A9KGW8-F1
#
_entry.id   AF-A0A1A9KGW8-F1
#
_cell.length_a   1.000
_cell.length_b   1.000
_cell.length_c   1.000
_cell.angle_alpha   90.00
_cell.angle_beta   90.00
_cell.angle_gamma   90.00
#
_symmetry.space_group_name_H-M   'P 1'
#
loop_
_entity.id
_entity.type
_entity.pdbx_description
1 polymer ?
#
loop_
_entity_poly.entity_id
_entity_poly.type
_entity_poly.pdbx_seq_one_letter_code
_entity_poly.pdbx_strand_id
1 'polypeptide(L)'
;MAKKAEYIVIDGCIQEGKEVFLPGQPYSPPTAEIRDDLVTRKVIAVITDPAAQAAVRAASASAPTDDAAGGASNDLLQQGGGS
;
A
#
# COMPACT_ATOMS: atom_id res chain seq x y z
N MET A 1 -21.79 -10.99 18.59
CA MET A 1 -20.44 -10.46 18.87
C MET A 1 -19.46 -11.12 17.92
N ALA A 2 -18.97 -10.41 16.90
CA ALA A 2 -17.93 -10.92 16.01
C ALA A 2 -17.04 -9.74 15.65
N LYS A 3 -15.98 -9.52 16.44
CA LYS A 3 -14.86 -8.69 16.00
C LYS A 3 -14.21 -9.45 14.85
N LYS A 4 -14.64 -9.19 13.61
CA LYS A 4 -13.90 -9.59 12.41
C LYS A 4 -12.53 -8.94 12.58
N ALA A 5 -11.50 -9.73 12.87
CA ALA A 5 -10.15 -9.21 12.84
C ALA A 5 -9.91 -8.80 11.38
N GLU A 6 -9.72 -7.50 11.16
CA GLU A 6 -9.43 -6.95 9.84
C GLU A 6 -7.96 -7.20 9.56
N TYR A 7 -7.68 -8.09 8.60
CA TYR A 7 -6.33 -8.34 8.11
C TYR A 7 -6.09 -7.48 6.88
N ILE A 8 -4.84 -7.07 6.71
CA ILE A 8 -4.37 -6.31 5.56
C ILE A 8 -3.33 -7.17 4.85
N VAL A 9 -3.38 -7.21 3.52
CA VAL A 9 -2.30 -7.78 2.71
C VAL A 9 -1.08 -6.88 2.85
N ILE A 10 0.04 -7.41 3.32
CA ILE A 10 1.28 -6.66 3.52
C ILE A 10 2.34 -6.95 2.48
N ASP A 11 2.26 -8.12 1.85
CA ASP A 11 3.25 -8.57 0.87
C ASP A 11 2.60 -9.51 -0.15
N GLY A 12 3.03 -9.44 -1.41
CA GLY A 12 2.48 -10.25 -2.49
C GLY A 12 1.04 -9.90 -2.90
N CYS A 13 0.36 -10.83 -3.56
CA CYS A 13 -1.05 -10.68 -3.94
C CYS A 13 -1.80 -11.97 -3.63
N ILE A 14 -3.03 -11.84 -3.12
CA ILE A 14 -3.90 -12.99 -2.86
C ILE A 14 -4.92 -13.07 -3.98
N GLN A 15 -4.97 -14.21 -4.66
CA GLN A 15 -5.99 -14.47 -5.67
C GLN A 15 -7.03 -15.44 -5.11
N GLU A 16 -8.25 -14.97 -4.92
CA GLU A 16 -9.40 -15.80 -4.58
C GLU A 16 -10.38 -15.81 -5.75
N GLY A 17 -10.36 -16.91 -6.51
CA GLY A 17 -11.21 -17.06 -7.68
C GLY A 17 -10.93 -15.99 -8.73
N LYS A 18 -11.83 -14.99 -8.84
CA LYS A 18 -11.74 -13.86 -9.78
C LYS A 18 -11.25 -12.57 -9.12
N GLU A 19 -11.17 -12.54 -7.80
CA GLU A 19 -10.75 -11.37 -7.04
C GLU A 19 -9.27 -11.46 -6.70
N VAL A 20 -8.57 -10.33 -6.81
CA VAL A 20 -7.15 -10.22 -6.48
C VAL A 20 -6.96 -9.10 -5.48
N PHE A 21 -6.47 -9.44 -4.30
CA PHE A 21 -6.17 -8.51 -3.21
C PHE A 21 -4.70 -8.15 -3.24
N LEU A 22 -4.41 -6.85 -3.31
CA LEU A 22 -3.05 -6.30 -3.38
C LEU A 22 -2.61 -5.77 -2.01
N PRO A 23 -1.29 -5.50 -1.82
CA PRO A 23 -0.79 -4.93 -0.57
C PRO A 23 -1.49 -3.62 -0.21
N GLY A 24 -1.79 -3.46 1.08
CA GLY A 24 -2.57 -2.35 1.63
C GLY A 24 -4.08 -2.52 1.54
N GLN A 25 -4.59 -3.56 0.87
CA GLN A 25 -6.03 -3.84 0.85
C GLN A 25 -6.48 -4.70 2.04
N PRO A 26 -7.70 -4.46 2.56
CA PRO A 26 -8.30 -5.32 3.55
C PRO A 26 -8.64 -6.69 2.95
N TYR A 27 -8.23 -7.73 3.66
CA TYR A 27 -8.48 -9.11 3.29
C TYR A 27 -9.14 -9.84 4.45
N SER A 28 -10.21 -10.58 4.14
CA SER A 28 -10.93 -11.37 5.12
C SER A 28 -10.78 -12.86 4.75
N PRO A 29 -9.87 -13.60 5.40
CA PRO A 29 -9.66 -15.00 5.06
C PRO A 29 -10.95 -15.82 5.26
N PRO A 30 -11.28 -16.74 4.32
CA PRO A 30 -12.52 -17.51 4.37
C PRO A 30 -12.48 -18.62 5.44
N THR A 31 -11.30 -19.14 5.76
CA THR A 31 -11.08 -20.18 6.77
C THR A 31 -9.87 -19.87 7.65
N ALA A 32 -9.85 -20.46 8.85
CA ALA A 32 -8.73 -20.30 9.79
C ALA A 32 -7.41 -20.87 9.25
N GLU A 33 -7.48 -21.89 8.40
CA GLU A 33 -6.32 -22.55 7.78
C GLU A 33 -5.63 -21.63 6.77
N ILE A 34 -6.42 -20.98 5.89
CA ILE A 34 -5.91 -19.98 4.93
C ILE A 34 -5.34 -18.77 5.67
N ARG A 35 -6.02 -18.30 6.72
CA ARG A 35 -5.49 -17.24 7.57
C ARG A 35 -4.12 -17.60 8.13
N ASP A 36 -3.97 -18.79 8.70
CA ASP A 36 -2.74 -19.20 9.36
C ASP A 36 -1.58 -19.38 8.38
N ASP A 37 -1.85 -19.94 7.18
CA ASP A 37 -0.86 -20.04 6.10
C ASP A 37 -0.37 -18.65 5.67
N LEU A 38 -1.30 -17.73 5.40
CA LEU A 38 -0.96 -16.37 4.95
C LEU A 38 -0.26 -15.55 6.03
N VAL A 39 -0.62 -15.70 7.30
CA VAL A 39 0.06 -15.06 8.43
C VAL A 39 1.46 -15.65 8.60
N THR A 40 1.60 -16.98 8.54
CA THR A 40 2.90 -17.68 8.65
C THR A 40 3.85 -17.25 7.54
N ARG A 41 3.32 -17.10 6.32
CA ARG A 41 4.07 -16.63 5.15
C ARG A 41 4.31 -15.11 5.14
N LYS A 42 3.79 -14.38 6.13
CA LYS A 42 3.84 -12.91 6.22
C LYS A 42 3.25 -12.20 5.00
N VAL A 43 2.22 -12.79 4.39
CA VAL A 43 1.46 -12.20 3.28
C VAL A 43 0.37 -11.27 3.83
N ILE A 44 -0.24 -11.63 4.97
CA ILE A 44 -1.22 -10.79 5.66
C ILE A 44 -0.81 -10.52 7.11
N ALA A 45 -1.22 -9.36 7.62
CA ALA A 45 -1.07 -9.02 9.03
C ALA A 45 -2.34 -8.35 9.56
N VAL A 46 -2.53 -8.40 10.88
CA VAL A 46 -3.64 -7.68 11.51
C VAL A 46 -3.49 -6.18 11.29
N ILE A 47 -4.58 -5.43 11.12
CA ILE A 47 -4.56 -3.98 10.85
C ILE A 47 -3.78 -3.18 11.91
N THR A 48 -3.69 -3.69 13.14
CA THR A 48 -2.93 -3.08 14.24
C THR A 48 -1.42 -3.28 14.13
N ASP A 49 -0.96 -4.18 13.25
CA ASP A 49 0.45 -4.46 13.04
C ASP A 49 1.13 -3.32 12.27
N PRO A 50 2.37 -2.92 12.64
CA PRO A 50 3.09 -1.88 11.92
C PRO A 50 3.32 -2.21 10.44
N ALA A 51 3.47 -3.48 10.06
CA ALA A 51 3.60 -3.88 8.65
C ALA A 51 2.31 -3.63 7.87
N ALA A 52 1.15 -3.89 8.48
CA ALA A 52 -0.16 -3.58 7.90
C ALA A 52 -0.32 -2.08 7.65
N GLN A 53 -0.02 -1.25 8.65
CA GLN A 53 -0.11 0.20 8.51
C GLN A 53 0.86 0.76 7.45
N ALA A 54 2.07 0.19 7.37
CA ALA A 54 3.04 0.54 6.34
C ALA A 54 2.52 0.20 4.94
N ALA A 55 1.93 -0.98 4.76
CA ALA A 55 1.35 -1.41 3.48
C ALA A 55 0.18 -0.51 3.04
N VAL A 56 -0.74 -0.17 3.96
CA VAL A 56 -1.84 0.78 3.67
C VAL A 56 -1.28 2.13 3.26
N ARG A 57 -0.28 2.65 3.98
CA ARG A 57 0.34 3.94 3.64
C ARG A 57 1.03 3.90 2.28
N ALA A 58 1.74 2.82 1.99
CA ALA A 58 2.43 2.63 0.71
C ALA A 58 1.43 2.54 -0.45
N ALA A 59 0.32 1.82 -0.27
CA ALA A 59 -0.75 1.74 -1.27
C ALA A 59 -1.39 3.11 -1.53
N SER A 60 -1.69 3.88 -0.47
CA SER A 60 -2.21 5.25 -0.60
C SER A 60 -1.21 6.23 -1.21
N ALA A 61 0.10 6.03 -1.00
CA ALA A 61 1.15 6.84 -1.62
C ALA A 61 1.41 6.45 -3.09
N SER A 62 1.05 5.22 -3.48
CA SER A 62 1.21 4.71 -4.84
C SER A 62 0.01 4.98 -5.74
N ALA A 63 -1.12 5.44 -5.18
CA ALA A 63 -2.17 6.08 -5.96
C ALA A 63 -1.62 7.42 -6.44
N PRO A 64 -1.35 7.61 -7.75
CA PRO A 64 -0.86 8.88 -8.23
C PRO A 64 -1.97 9.90 -8.01
N THR A 65 -1.72 10.88 -7.16
CA THR A 65 -2.25 12.21 -7.43
C THR A 65 -1.67 12.60 -8.79
N ASP A 66 -2.51 12.50 -9.82
CA ASP A 66 -2.43 13.34 -11.01
C ASP A 66 -2.61 14.80 -10.54
N ASP A 67 -1.56 15.33 -9.90
CA ASP A 67 -1.34 16.75 -9.66
C ASP A 67 0.15 16.94 -9.26
N ALA A 68 1.04 16.39 -10.09
CA ALA A 68 2.37 16.97 -10.24
C ALA A 68 2.30 18.03 -11.35
N ALA A 69 1.39 18.99 -11.20
CA ALA A 69 1.40 20.19 -12.00
C ALA A 69 2.60 21.04 -11.56
N GLY A 70 3.64 21.04 -12.38
CA GLY A 70 4.61 22.12 -12.44
C GLY A 70 5.79 22.00 -11.49
N GLY A 71 6.71 21.10 -11.84
CA GLY A 71 8.09 21.20 -11.40
C GLY A 71 8.66 22.60 -11.65
N ALA A 72 9.42 23.07 -10.66
CA ALA A 72 10.21 24.28 -10.69
C ALA A 72 11.04 24.36 -11.98
N SER A 73 10.80 25.39 -12.79
CA SER A 73 11.74 25.84 -13.83
C SER A 73 11.45 27.30 -14.18
N ASN A 74 11.90 28.23 -13.32
CA ASN A 74 12.48 29.49 -13.79
C ASN A 74 13.29 30.22 -12.70
N ASP A 75 14.28 29.54 -12.12
CA ASP A 75 15.38 30.19 -11.38
C ASP A 75 16.67 30.02 -12.19
N LEU A 76 16.74 30.67 -13.36
CA LEU A 76 17.96 30.69 -14.18
C LEU A 76 18.03 31.89 -15.14
N LEU A 77 17.77 33.12 -14.67
CA LEU A 77 18.16 34.31 -15.44
C LEU A 77 18.68 35.43 -14.53
N GLN A 78 19.64 35.07 -13.67
CA GLN A 78 20.57 36.02 -13.08
C GLN A 78 21.99 35.49 -13.31
N GLN A 79 22.73 36.12 -14.23
CA GLN A 79 24.17 36.44 -14.21
C GLN A 79 24.92 36.18 -15.54
N GLY A 80 25.55 37.25 -16.04
CA GLY A 80 26.47 37.34 -17.19
C GLY A 80 26.14 38.61 -17.99
N GLY A 81 26.84 39.76 -17.92
CA GLY A 81 28.22 40.02 -17.53
C GLY A 81 29.13 40.09 -18.78
N GLY A 82 29.38 41.29 -19.32
CA GLY A 82 30.33 41.59 -20.42
C GLY A 82 29.62 41.78 -21.78
N SER A 83 29.82 42.86 -22.56
CA SER A 83 30.85 43.90 -22.62
C SER A 83 30.24 45.24 -23.06
#